data_AF-A0A6G9YZZ7-F1
#
_entry.id   AF-A0A6G9YZZ7-F1
#
_cell.length_a   1.000
_cell.length_b   1.000
_cell.length_c   1.000
_cell.angle_alpha   90.00
_cell.angle_beta   90.00
_cell.angle_gamma   90.00
#
_symmetry.space_group_name_H-M   'P 1'
#
loop_
_entity.id
_entity.type
_entity.pdbx_description
1 polymer ?
#
loop_
_entity_poly.entity_id
_entity_poly.type
_entity_poly.pdbx_seq_one_letter_code
_entity_poly.pdbx_strand_id
1 'polypeptide(L)' 'MTSDNDDEPEPLSSPDSADARTAAWVETMIAAAERAGYRLHPDSDPPHTLLWQRATDEPTADPIWVDDLPSWLR' A
#
# COMPACT_ATOMS: atom_id res chain seq x y z
N MET A 1 -21.97 24.78 36.48
CA MET A 1 -20.80 24.26 35.74
C MET A 1 -20.99 22.76 35.65
N THR A 2 -21.47 22.25 34.52
CA THR A 2 -21.65 20.82 34.24
C THR A 2 -20.79 20.52 33.04
N SER A 3 -19.62 19.92 33.27
CA SER A 3 -18.80 19.31 32.23
C SER A 3 -19.15 17.82 32.27
N ASP A 4 -19.97 17.39 31.33
CA ASP A 4 -20.12 15.97 31.01
C ASP A 4 -19.35 15.78 29.72
N ASN A 5 -18.14 15.23 29.84
CA ASN A 5 -17.31 14.84 28.72
C ASN A 5 -17.79 13.43 28.33
N ASP A 6 -18.57 13.36 27.27
CA ASP A 6 -18.93 12.12 26.57
C ASP A 6 -17.64 11.57 25.93
N ASP A 7 -16.85 10.85 26.73
CA ASP A 7 -15.66 10.13 26.29
C ASP A 7 -16.13 8.73 25.85
N GLU A 8 -16.78 8.68 24.68
CA GLU A 8 -17.04 7.41 24.00
C GLU A 8 -15.68 6.90 23.50
N PRO A 9 -15.14 5.76 24.00
CA PRO A 9 -13.89 5.24 23.49
C PRO A 9 -14.13 4.70 22.08
N GLU A 10 -13.57 5.39 21.08
CA GLU A 10 -13.60 4.87 19.71
C GLU A 10 -12.99 3.45 19.69
N PRO A 11 -13.63 2.48 19.01
CA PRO A 11 -13.14 1.11 18.99
C PRO A 11 -11.79 1.10 18.28
N LEU A 12 -10.74 0.87 19.06
CA LEU A 12 -9.39 0.59 18.58
C LEU A 12 -9.48 -0.59 17.61
N SER A 13 -9.48 -0.28 16.31
CA SER A 13 -9.38 -1.27 15.25
C SER A 13 -8.17 -2.14 15.54
N SER A 14 -8.38 -3.45 15.69
CA SER A 14 -7.35 -4.36 16.15
C SER A 14 -6.10 -4.25 15.27
N PRO A 15 -4.92 -3.96 15.84
CA PRO A 15 -3.70 -3.67 15.06
C PRO A 15 -3.31 -4.81 14.13
N ASP A 16 -3.56 -6.07 14.51
CA ASP A 16 -3.32 -7.25 13.68
C ASP A 16 -4.09 -7.25 12.35
N SER A 17 -5.29 -6.65 12.31
CA SER A 17 -6.09 -6.57 11.08
C SER A 17 -5.64 -5.45 10.16
N ALA A 18 -5.16 -4.34 10.73
CA ALA A 18 -4.62 -3.22 9.97
C ALA A 18 -3.29 -3.58 9.31
N ASP A 19 -2.43 -4.33 9.99
CA ASP A 19 -1.15 -4.79 9.46
C ASP A 19 -1.33 -5.81 8.32
N ALA A 20 -2.26 -6.76 8.47
CA ALA A 20 -2.58 -7.72 7.42
C ALA A 20 -3.14 -7.04 6.15
N ARG A 21 -4.02 -6.04 6.33
CA ARG A 21 -4.58 -5.26 5.22
C ARG A 21 -3.49 -4.44 4.52
N THR A 22 -2.61 -3.83 5.30
CA THR A 22 -1.49 -3.03 4.77
C THR A 22 -0.53 -3.90 3.97
N ALA A 23 -0.19 -5.09 4.48
CA ALA A 23 0.65 -6.05 3.75
C ALA A 23 0.02 -6.46 2.41
N ALA A 24 -1.26 -6.83 2.41
CA ALA A 24 -1.99 -7.19 1.18
C ALA A 24 -2.06 -6.02 0.17
N TRP A 25 -2.19 -4.79 0.66
CA TRP A 25 -2.14 -3.60 -0.18
C TRP A 25 -0.76 -3.43 -0.83
N VAL A 26 0.30 -3.52 -0.02
CA VAL A 26 1.69 -3.39 -0.49
C VAL A 26 2.01 -4.45 -1.53
N GLU A 27 1.63 -5.70 -1.31
CA GLU A 27 1.79 -6.79 -2.29
C GLU A 27 1.06 -6.50 -3.61
N THR A 28 -0.18 -6.00 -3.54
CA THR A 28 -0.97 -5.65 -4.73
C THR A 28 -0.30 -4.53 -5.53
N MET A 29 0.19 -3.49 -4.85
CA MET A 29 0.89 -2.37 -5.49
C MET A 29 2.24 -2.78 -6.09
N ILE A 30 2.97 -3.69 -5.43
CA ILE A 30 4.22 -4.22 -5.97
C ILE A 30 3.95 -5.04 -7.23
N ALA A 31 2.99 -5.97 -7.18
CA ALA A 31 2.63 -6.78 -8.35
C ALA A 31 2.15 -5.94 -9.54
N ALA A 32 1.40 -4.87 -9.25
CA ALA A 32 0.98 -3.89 -10.26
C ALA A 32 2.17 -3.21 -10.95
N ALA A 33 3.10 -2.69 -10.15
CA ALA A 33 4.29 -2.01 -10.63
C ALA A 33 5.19 -2.96 -11.45
N GLU A 34 5.35 -4.20 -11.00
CA GLU A 34 6.11 -5.24 -11.72
C GLU A 34 5.52 -5.55 -13.09
N ARG A 35 4.19 -5.68 -13.19
CA ARG A 35 3.51 -5.87 -14.48
C ARG A 35 3.74 -4.66 -15.40
N ALA A 36 3.68 -3.45 -14.84
CA ALA A 36 3.97 -2.21 -15.55
C ALA A 36 5.44 -2.02 -15.94
N GLY A 37 6.30 -2.99 -15.61
CA GLY A 37 7.72 -2.97 -15.97
C GLY A 37 8.57 -2.17 -14.99
N TYR A 38 8.18 -2.06 -13.73
CA TYR A 38 8.98 -1.45 -12.65
C TYR A 38 9.42 -2.49 -11.62
N ARG A 39 10.56 -2.29 -10.97
CA ARG A 39 11.04 -3.12 -9.86
C ARG A 39 11.56 -2.25 -8.72
N LEU A 40 11.43 -2.73 -7.49
CA LEU A 40 12.08 -2.10 -6.34
C LEU A 40 13.58 -2.42 -6.38
N HIS A 41 14.41 -1.39 -6.34
CA HIS A 41 15.86 -1.51 -6.30
C HIS A 41 16.43 -0.74 -5.11
N PRO A 42 17.42 -1.30 -4.39
CA PRO A 42 18.12 -0.57 -3.34
C PRO A 42 18.95 0.57 -3.93
N ASP A 43 18.86 1.77 -3.38
CA ASP A 43 19.60 2.95 -3.89
C ASP A 43 21.03 3.06 -3.33
N SER A 44 21.39 2.22 -2.37
CA SER A 44 22.65 2.30 -1.62
C SER A 44 23.17 0.92 -1.22
N ASP A 45 24.47 0.85 -0.94
CA ASP A 45 25.12 -0.28 -0.28
C ASP A 45 25.91 0.23 0.96
N PRO A 46 25.42 -0.01 2.20
CA PRO A 46 24.25 -0.81 2.54
C PRO A 46 22.92 -0.12 2.18
N PRO A 47 21.84 -0.88 1.92
CA PRO A 47 20.57 -0.34 1.45
C PRO A 47 19.80 0.37 2.56
N HIS A 48 19.62 1.69 2.41
CA HIS A 48 18.82 2.51 3.31
C HIS A 48 17.45 2.92 2.74
N THR A 49 17.28 2.81 1.42
CA THR A 49 16.07 3.22 0.68
C THR A 49 15.83 2.29 -0.51
N LEU A 50 14.56 2.09 -0.86
CA LEU A 50 14.12 1.39 -2.07
C LEU A 50 13.54 2.41 -3.05
N LEU A 51 13.94 2.33 -4.32
CA LEU A 51 13.43 3.15 -5.40
C LEU A 51 12.78 2.27 -6.48
N TRP A 52 11.73 2.78 -7.11
CA TRP A 52 11.15 2.16 -8.30
C TRP A 52 12.04 2.43 -9.51
N GLN A 53 12.58 1.36 -10.09
CA GLN A 53 13.36 1.42 -11.31
C GLN A 53 12.61 0.77 -12.45
N ARG A 54 12.65 1.40 -13.62
CA ARG A 54 12.05 0.87 -14.82
C ARG A 54 12.88 -0.31 -15.32
N ALA A 55 12.29 -1.50 -15.33
CA ALA A 55 12.87 -2.75 -15.81
C ALA A 55 12.75 -2.91 -17.33
N THR A 56 11.79 -2.24 -17.99
CA THR A 56 11.55 -2.33 -19.44
C THR A 56 11.24 -0.96 -20.08
N ASP A 57 11.75 -0.71 -21.29
CA ASP A 57 11.57 0.57 -22.02
C ASP A 57 10.15 0.82 -22.55
N GLU A 58 9.29 -0.20 -22.59
CA GLU A 58 7.86 -0.08 -22.90
C GLU A 58 7.01 -0.51 -21.69
N PRO A 59 5.92 0.22 -21.37
CA PRO A 59 4.96 -0.23 -20.36
C PRO A 59 4.22 -1.46 -20.91
N THR A 60 4.52 -2.64 -20.36
CA THR A 60 4.00 -3.93 -20.84
C THR A 60 2.69 -4.36 -20.20
N ALA A 61 2.15 -3.59 -19.25
CA ALA A 61 0.89 -3.94 -18.59
C ALA A 61 -0.24 -2.96 -18.85
N ASP A 62 -1.43 -3.54 -18.89
CA ASP A 62 -2.68 -2.83 -18.85
C ASP A 62 -2.79 -1.99 -17.57
N PRO A 63 -3.34 -0.76 -17.65
CA PRO A 63 -3.57 0.07 -16.48
C PRO A 63 -4.53 -0.61 -15.50
N ILE A 64 -4.22 -0.52 -14.21
CA ILE A 64 -5.15 -0.95 -13.16
C ILE A 64 -6.21 0.11 -12.98
N TRP A 65 -7.47 -0.26 -13.17
CA TRP A 65 -8.60 0.64 -12.94
C TRP A 65 -9.07 0.52 -11.49
N VAL A 66 -9.73 1.57 -10.98
CA VAL A 66 -10.32 1.57 -9.63
C VAL A 66 -11.25 0.36 -9.42
N ASP A 67 -11.90 -0.11 -10.48
CA ASP A 67 -12.77 -1.28 -10.45
C ASP A 67 -12.01 -2.61 -10.25
N ASP A 68 -10.70 -2.66 -10.52
CA ASP A 68 -9.89 -3.85 -10.30
C ASP A 68 -9.35 -3.92 -8.86
N LEU A 69 -9.50 -2.85 -8.08
CA LEU A 69 -9.08 -2.80 -6.69
C LEU A 69 -10.06 -3.59 -5.79
N PRO A 70 -9.55 -4.26 -4.75
CA PRO A 70 -10.38 -4.86 -3.71
C PRO A 70 -11.36 -3.84 -3.12
N SER A 71 -12.57 -4.29 -2.73
CA SER A 71 -13.66 -3.42 -2.28
C SER A 71 -13.35 -2.56 -1.06
N TRP A 72 -12.36 -2.93 -0.25
CA TRP A 72 -11.92 -2.17 0.92
C TRP A 72 -10.91 -1.06 0.58
N LEU A 73 -10.47 -1.00 -0.68
CA LEU A 73 -9.52 -0.03 -1.22
C LEU A 73 -10.14 0.88 -2.29
N ARG A 74 -11.38 0.60 -2.70
CA ARG A 74 -12.20 1.50 -3.52
C ARG A 74 -12.78 2.60 -2.65
#